data_AF-A0A183DHT2-F1
#
_entry.id   AF-A0A183DHT2-F1
#
_cell.length_a   1.000
_cell.length_b   1.000
_cell.length_c   1.000
_cell.angle_alpha   90.00
_cell.angle_beta   90.00
_cell.angle_gamma   90.00
#
_symmetry.space_group_name_H-M   'P 1'
#
loop_
_entity.id
_entity.type
_entity.pdbx_description
1 polymer ?
#
loop_
_entity_poly.entity_id
_entity_poly.type
_entity_poly.pdbx_seq_one_letter_code
_entity_poly.pdbx_strand_id
1 'polypeptide(L)' 'MLTTLLLLPLMLLGATKAFRTQSAGVRGILLCGDKPLANTKVKLWDEDSG' A
#
# COMPACT_ATOMS: atom_id res chain seq x y z
N MET A 1 9.19 33.39 18.32
CA MET A 1 10.32 33.25 17.37
C MET A 1 10.96 31.87 17.53
N LEU A 2 11.69 31.59 18.61
CA LEU A 2 12.36 30.29 18.81
C LEU A 2 11.39 29.11 19.07
N THR A 3 10.35 29.33 19.88
CA THR A 3 9.30 28.33 20.15
C THR A 3 8.50 27.96 18.90
N THR A 4 8.23 28.94 18.05
CA THR A 4 7.54 28.75 16.77
C THR A 4 8.36 27.86 15.82
N LEU A 5 9.68 28.07 15.78
CA LEU A 5 10.62 27.26 15.00
C LEU A 5 10.67 25.81 15.50
N LEU A 6 10.57 25.61 16.81
CA LEU A 6 10.62 24.29 17.45
C LEU A 6 9.35 23.46 17.23
N LEU A 7 8.19 24.11 17.11
CA LEU A 7 6.88 23.45 16.97
C LEU A 7 6.50 23.15 15.50
N LEU A 8 7.14 23.81 14.55
CA LEU A 8 6.88 23.66 13.11
C LEU A 8 7.09 22.21 12.59
N PRO A 9 8.17 21.48 12.95
CA PRO A 9 8.36 20.10 12.50
C PRO A 9 7.29 19.14 13.04
N LEU A 10 6.80 19.40 14.26
CA LEU A 10 5.81 18.57 14.93
C LEU A 10 4.44 18.65 14.24
N MET A 11 4.06 19.82 13.72
CA MET A 11 2.86 19.97 12.89
C MET A 11 2.98 19.26 11.54
N LEU A 12 4.16 19.25 10.91
CA LEU A 12 4.40 18.62 9.61
C LEU A 12 4.30 17.09 9.67
N LEU A 13 4.77 16.47 10.75
CA LEU A 13 4.71 15.01 10.94
C LEU A 13 3.27 14.48 11.03
N GLY A 14 2.36 15.21 11.70
CA GLY A 14 0.96 14.81 11.90
C GLY A 14 0.08 14.91 10.65
N ALA A 15 0.50 15.65 9.62
CA ALA A 15 -0.25 15.86 8.38
C ALA A 15 -0.01 14.78 7.32
N THR A 16 0.95 13.88 7.52
CA THR A 16 1.35 12.90 6.50
C THR A 16 0.37 11.72 6.41
N LYS A 17 -0.36 11.63 5.29
CA LYS A 17 -1.26 10.48 4.99
C LYS A 17 -0.53 9.34 4.26
N ALA A 18 0.67 9.59 3.76
CA ALA A 18 1.41 8.73 2.83
C ALA A 18 1.92 7.40 3.43
N PHE A 19 1.86 7.20 4.74
CA PHE A 19 2.49 6.04 5.39
C PHE A 19 1.59 4.80 5.55
N ARG A 20 0.32 4.84 5.12
CA ARG A 20 -0.66 3.90 5.68
C ARG A 20 -0.76 2.53 5.00
N THR A 21 -0.19 2.33 3.81
CA THR A 21 -0.08 1.00 3.16
C THR A 21 1.27 0.85 2.47
N GLN A 22 2.19 0.12 3.09
CA GLN A 22 3.53 -0.15 2.53
C GLN A 22 3.64 -1.48 1.81
N SER A 23 2.63 -2.35 1.94
CA SER A 23 2.59 -3.65 1.29
C SER A 23 1.16 -4.18 1.25
N ALA A 24 0.88 -4.99 0.22
CA ALA A 24 -0.36 -5.75 0.09
C ALA A 24 -0.01 -7.22 -0.15
N GLY A 25 -0.77 -8.12 0.47
CA GLY A 25 -0.65 -9.57 0.30
C GLY A 25 -2.01 -10.17 -0.01
N VAL A 26 -2.05 -11.13 -0.94
CA VAL A 26 -3.29 -11.79 -1.38
C VAL A 26 -3.10 -13.31 -1.30
N ARG A 27 -4.14 -14.02 -0.85
CA ARG A 27 -4.18 -15.49 -0.78
C ARG A 27 -5.49 -16.01 -1.36
N GLY A 28 -5.41 -17.07 -2.14
CA GLY A 28 -6.58 -17.72 -2.73
C GLY A 28 -6.20 -18.84 -3.70
N ILE A 29 -7.20 -19.41 -4.36
CA ILE A 29 -7.05 -20.42 -5.42
C ILE A 29 -7.68 -19.85 -6.69
N LEU A 30 -6.90 -19.75 -7.77
CA LEU A 30 -7.45 -19.40 -9.08
C LEU A 30 -8.15 -20.62 -9.66
N LEU A 31 -9.34 -20.42 -10.22
CA LEU A 31 -10.15 -21.48 -10.84
C LEU A 31 -10.27 -21.26 -12.35
N CYS A 32 -10.42 -22.36 -13.09
CA CYS A 32 -10.81 -22.40 -14.49
C CYS A 32 -12.06 -23.30 -14.58
N GLY A 33 -13.25 -22.68 -14.61
CA GLY A 33 -14.49 -23.38 -14.30
C GLY A 33 -14.46 -23.92 -12.86
N ASP A 34 -14.78 -25.20 -12.68
CA ASP A 34 -14.84 -25.85 -11.36
C ASP A 34 -13.49 -26.45 -10.91
N LYS A 35 -12.39 -26.17 -11.61
CA LYS A 35 -11.07 -26.80 -11.36
C LYS A 35 -10.01 -25.78 -10.97
N PRO A 36 -9.08 -26.12 -10.04
CA PRO A 36 -7.93 -25.27 -9.74
C PRO A 36 -7.02 -25.06 -10.96
N LEU A 37 -6.60 -23.81 -11.17
CA LEU A 37 -5.67 -23.43 -12.23
C LEU A 37 -4.22 -23.70 -11.77
N ALA A 38 -3.67 -24.84 -12.19
CA ALA A 38 -2.32 -25.26 -11.82
C ALA A 38 -1.24 -24.61 -12.72
N ASN A 39 0.00 -24.55 -12.20
CA ASN A 39 1.22 -24.16 -12.93
C ASN A 39 1.15 -22.80 -13.66
N THR A 40 0.35 -21.86 -13.15
CA THR A 40 0.19 -20.53 -13.75
C THR A 40 1.05 -19.50 -13.02
N LYS A 41 1.65 -18.60 -13.81
CA LYS A 41 2.35 -17.42 -13.29
C LYS A 41 1.31 -16.41 -12.79
N VAL A 42 1.42 -16.03 -11.52
CA VAL A 42 0.59 -14.98 -10.91
C VAL A 42 1.47 -13.77 -10.59
N LYS A 43 1.01 -12.57 -10.92
CA LYS A 43 1.66 -11.31 -10.56
C LYS A 43 0.66 -10.46 -9.80
N LEU A 44 0.99 -10.10 -8.56
CA LEU A 44 0.32 -9.01 -7.87
C LEU A 44 0.89 -7.71 -8.45
N TRP A 45 0.00 -6.86 -8.94
CA TRP A 45 0.36 -5.56 -9.49
C TRP A 45 -0.63 -4.52 -8.95
N ASP A 46 -0.12 -3.33 -8.71
CA ASP A 46 -0.92 -2.17 -8.33
C ASP A 46 -1.11 -1.32 -9.58
N GLU A 47 -2.35 -0.95 -9.88
CA GLU A 47 -2.67 -0.11 -11.02
C GLU A 47 -2.71 1.34 -10.57
N ASP A 48 -1.61 2.06 -10.79
CA ASP A 48 -1.57 3.50 -10.61
C ASP A 48 -1.99 4.16 -11.93
N SER A 49 -3.17 4.79 -11.94
CA SER A 49 -3.70 5.53 -13.10
C SER A 49 -3.28 7.01 -13.10
N GLY A 50 -2.28 7.38 -12.29
CA GLY A 50 -1.76 8.75 -12.13
C GLY A 50 -0.65 9.14 -13.10
#